data_AF-A0A8I1G0N5-F1
#
_entry.id   AF-A0A8I1G0N5-F1
#
_cell.length_a   1.000
_cell.length_b   1.000
_cell.length_c   1.000
_cell.angle_alpha   90.00
_cell.angle_beta   90.00
_cell.angle_gamma   90.00
#
_symmetry.space_group_name_H-M   'P 1'
#
loop_
_entity.id
_entity.type
_entity.pdbx_description
1 polymer ?
#
loop_
_entity_poly.entity_id
_entity_poly.type
_entity_poly.pdbx_seq_one_letter_code
_entity_poly.pdbx_strand_id
1 'polypeptide(L)'
;MPFKTAIKWIHRLVTFSLLVLFIGFFWLNHQPNQRNSDELQRVYKLSDSVWLYMTVNNQGGTTVPPIYRYYLSGALAGKDPDIIHQLAMKYPVIEGTGTINSASIDTSGEVNIAYSGKVISIENNISSLRFSVKP
;
A
#
# COMPACT_ATOMS: atom_id res chain seq x y z
N MET A 1 17.99 56.59 4.75
CA MET A 1 16.81 55.91 5.34
C MET A 1 17.17 54.47 5.74
N PRO A 2 17.78 54.25 6.91
CA PRO A 2 18.32 52.95 7.33
C PRO A 2 17.24 51.91 7.68
N PHE A 3 16.05 52.37 8.10
CA PHE A 3 14.94 51.50 8.50
C PHE A 3 14.42 50.60 7.36
N LYS A 4 14.40 51.09 6.12
CA LYS A 4 13.97 50.29 4.95
C LYS A 4 14.92 49.12 4.65
N THR A 5 16.21 49.29 4.96
CA THR A 5 17.24 48.26 4.78
C THR A 5 17.15 47.20 5.87
N ALA A 6 16.94 47.61 7.12
CA ALA A 6 16.77 46.70 8.25
C ALA A 6 15.53 45.80 8.07
N ILE A 7 14.40 46.36 7.66
CA ILE A 7 13.16 45.60 7.41
C ILE A 7 13.35 44.57 6.29
N LYS A 8 14.05 44.92 5.20
CA LYS A 8 14.37 43.96 4.13
C LYS A 8 15.26 42.81 4.61
N TRP A 9 16.23 43.09 5.47
CA TRP A 9 17.11 42.07 6.04
C TRP A 9 16.39 41.13 6.99
N ILE A 10 15.54 41.68 7.86
CA ILE A 10 14.69 40.90 8.76
C ILE A 10 13.75 40.01 7.95
N HIS A 11 13.08 40.57 6.93
CA HIS A 11 12.20 39.77 6.07
C HIS A 11 12.97 38.63 5.40
N ARG A 12 14.17 38.90 4.86
CA ARG A 12 14.99 37.88 4.21
C ARG A 12 15.41 36.77 5.18
N LEU A 13 15.78 37.12 6.42
CA LEU A 13 16.10 36.15 7.47
C LEU A 13 14.89 35.29 7.84
N VAL A 14 13.72 35.90 8.03
CA VAL A 14 12.49 35.19 8.36
C VAL A 14 12.08 34.23 7.25
N THR A 15 12.12 34.68 5.98
CA THR A 15 11.77 33.83 4.83
C THR A 15 12.75 32.67 4.67
N PHE A 16 14.04 32.90 4.88
CA PHE A 16 15.04 31.84 4.82
C PHE A 16 14.86 30.82 5.96
N SER A 17 14.60 31.30 7.17
CA SER A 17 14.30 30.43 8.32
C SER A 17 13.06 29.58 8.08
N LEU A 18 11.98 30.17 7.53
CA LEU A 18 10.76 29.43 7.20
C LEU A 18 11.00 28.39 6.11
N LEU A 19 11.81 28.71 5.09
CA LEU A 19 12.16 27.76 4.02
C LEU A 19 12.92 26.56 4.59
N VAL A 20 13.89 26.79 5.47
CA VAL A 20 14.66 25.71 6.12
C VAL A 20 13.74 24.85 6.98
N LEU A 21 12.83 25.46 7.75
CA LEU A 21 11.84 24.72 8.55
C LEU A 21 10.92 23.88 7.66
N PHE A 22 10.45 24.42 6.54
CA PHE A 22 9.57 23.70 5.63
C PHE A 22 10.27 22.51 4.98
N ILE A 23 11.50 22.69 4.48
CA ILE A 23 12.29 21.61 3.89
C ILE A 23 12.62 20.54 4.94
N GLY A 24 13.02 20.96 6.15
CA GLY A 24 13.30 20.06 7.26
C GLY A 24 12.06 19.27 7.69
N PHE A 25 10.92 19.95 7.82
CA PHE A 25 9.65 19.31 8.13
C PHE A 25 9.23 18.33 7.03
N PHE A 26 9.33 18.72 5.76
CA PHE A 26 9.01 17.85 4.64
C PHE A 26 9.90 16.60 4.63
N TRP A 27 11.21 16.77 4.84
CA TRP A 27 12.18 15.67 4.89
C TRP A 27 11.92 14.72 6.07
N LEU A 28 11.69 15.25 7.27
CA LEU A 28 11.42 14.46 8.48
C LEU A 28 10.09 13.70 8.41
N ASN A 29 9.10 14.26 7.72
CA ASN A 29 7.80 13.62 7.50
C ASN A 29 7.75 12.81 6.19
N HIS A 30 8.85 12.75 5.44
CA HIS A 30 8.94 11.91 4.26
C HIS A 30 9.03 10.45 4.69
N GLN A 31 7.87 9.82 4.88
CA GLN A 31 7.81 8.39 5.10
C GLN A 31 8.04 7.69 3.76
N PRO A 32 9.07 6.84 3.64
CA PRO A 32 9.25 6.03 2.45
C PRO A 32 7.98 5.21 2.24
N ASN A 33 7.50 5.13 1.00
CA ASN A 33 6.33 4.34 0.68
C ASN A 33 6.57 2.90 1.14
N GLN A 34 5.86 2.46 2.18
CA GLN A 34 6.05 1.12 2.76
C GLN A 34 5.90 0.02 1.71
N ARG A 35 5.15 0.26 0.63
CA ARG A 35 4.98 -0.68 -0.48
C ARG A 35 6.23 -0.93 -1.33
N ASN A 36 7.26 -0.10 -1.23
CA ASN A 36 8.48 -0.26 -2.04
C ASN A 36 9.33 -1.46 -1.61
N SER A 37 9.07 -2.02 -0.42
CA SER A 37 9.74 -3.22 0.10
C SER A 37 8.86 -4.45 0.05
N ASP A 38 7.73 -4.37 -0.64
CA ASP A 38 6.87 -5.53 -0.85
C ASP A 38 7.59 -6.50 -1.78
N GLU A 39 7.50 -7.78 -1.46
CA GLU A 39 8.00 -8.86 -2.30
C GLU A 39 6.82 -9.63 -2.90
N LEU A 40 6.92 -10.00 -4.18
CA LEU A 40 5.92 -10.83 -4.84
C LEU A 40 6.07 -12.26 -4.32
N GLN A 41 5.04 -12.77 -3.64
CA GLN A 41 5.11 -14.09 -3.03
C GLN A 41 4.37 -15.15 -3.86
N ARG A 42 3.15 -14.84 -4.30
CA ARG A 42 2.30 -15.81 -5.01
C ARG A 42 1.47 -15.14 -6.09
N VAL A 43 1.24 -15.89 -7.16
CA VAL A 43 0.45 -15.48 -8.32
C VAL A 43 -0.47 -16.63 -8.70
N TYR A 44 -1.78 -16.39 -8.67
CA TYR A 44 -2.80 -17.37 -9.00
C TYR A 44 -3.67 -16.90 -10.16
N LYS A 45 -3.79 -17.70 -11.21
CA LYS A 45 -4.73 -17.44 -12.30
C LYS A 45 -6.12 -17.94 -11.86
N LEU A 46 -7.08 -17.02 -11.70
CA LEU A 46 -8.47 -17.35 -11.35
C LEU A 46 -9.32 -17.59 -12.60
N SER A 47 -9.04 -16.85 -13.67
CA SER A 47 -9.68 -16.99 -14.98
C SER A 47 -8.74 -16.50 -16.08
N ASP A 48 -9.19 -16.52 -17.34
CA ASP A 48 -8.40 -15.95 -18.45
C ASP A 48 -8.18 -14.44 -18.33
N SER A 49 -9.04 -13.73 -17.59
CA SER A 49 -8.99 -12.28 -17.41
C SER A 49 -8.61 -11.83 -16.00
N VAL A 50 -8.63 -12.71 -15.00
CA VAL A 50 -8.44 -12.35 -13.59
C VAL A 50 -7.36 -13.20 -12.93
N TRP A 51 -6.45 -12.51 -12.27
CA TRP A 51 -5.33 -13.03 -11.51
C TRP A 51 -5.36 -12.45 -10.11
N LEU A 52 -4.98 -13.28 -9.15
CA LEU A 52 -4.80 -12.94 -7.75
C LEU A 52 -3.31 -12.90 -7.43
N TYR A 53 -2.81 -11.71 -7.16
CA TYR A 53 -1.42 -11.46 -6.77
C TYR A 53 -1.33 -11.29 -5.26
N MET A 54 -0.27 -11.84 -4.67
CA MET A 54 0.02 -11.73 -3.24
C MET A 54 1.39 -11.10 -3.05
N THR A 55 1.45 -9.98 -2.34
CA THR A 55 2.70 -9.41 -1.86
C THR A 55 2.84 -9.58 -0.35
N VAL A 56 4.08 -9.63 0.11
CA VAL A 56 4.42 -9.65 1.54
C VAL A 56 5.33 -8.48 1.86
N ASN A 57 5.06 -7.83 2.98
CA ASN A 57 5.95 -6.84 3.57
C ASN A 57 6.42 -7.33 4.93
N ASN A 58 7.73 -7.58 5.06
CA ASN A 58 8.35 -8.09 6.28
C ASN A 58 9.33 -7.09 6.92
N GLN A 59 9.20 -5.78 6.63
CA GLN A 59 10.18 -4.78 7.10
C GLN A 59 10.21 -4.61 8.62
N GLY A 60 9.14 -4.97 9.33
CA GLY A 60 9.09 -4.82 10.78
C GLY A 60 9.81 -5.93 11.55
N GLY A 61 10.53 -6.81 10.86
CA GLY A 61 11.43 -7.79 11.47
C GLY A 61 10.69 -8.80 12.36
N THR A 62 11.25 -9.11 13.52
CA THR A 62 10.70 -10.13 14.43
C THR A 62 9.57 -9.62 15.32
N THR A 63 9.42 -8.30 15.45
CA THR A 63 8.49 -7.68 16.41
C THR A 63 7.16 -7.26 15.78
N VAL A 64 7.13 -7.10 14.47
CA VAL A 64 5.91 -6.77 13.71
C VAL A 64 5.59 -7.92 12.77
N PRO A 65 4.36 -8.47 12.82
CA PRO A 65 3.96 -9.52 11.89
C PRO A 65 4.06 -9.06 10.42
N PRO A 66 4.40 -9.96 9.48
CA PRO A 66 4.40 -9.63 8.07
C PRO A 66 2.99 -9.23 7.62
N ILE A 67 2.93 -8.20 6.78
CA ILE A 67 1.68 -7.75 6.16
C ILE A 67 1.57 -8.39 4.79
N TYR A 68 0.48 -9.11 4.59
CA TYR A 68 0.11 -9.69 3.31
C TYR A 68 -0.93 -8.80 2.62
N ARG A 69 -0.70 -8.53 1.34
CA ARG A 69 -1.63 -7.77 0.49
C ARG A 69 -2.02 -8.60 -0.72
N TYR A 70 -3.31 -8.65 -0.97
CA TYR A 70 -3.90 -9.43 -2.04
C TYR A 70 -4.52 -8.48 -3.07
N TYR A 71 -4.16 -8.65 -4.33
CA TYR A 71 -4.58 -7.78 -5.42
C TYR A 71 -5.28 -8.60 -6.51
N LEU A 72 -6.36 -8.05 -7.03
CA LEU A 72 -6.99 -8.56 -8.24
C LEU A 72 -6.60 -7.70 -9.44
N SER A 73 -6.20 -8.35 -10.51
CA SER A 73 -5.78 -7.68 -11.74
C SER A 73 -5.92 -8.64 -12.92
N GLY A 74 -5.95 -8.11 -14.14
CA GLY A 74 -5.55 -8.89 -15.31
C GLY A 74 -4.08 -9.30 -15.25
N ALA A 75 -3.67 -10.15 -16.21
CA ALA A 75 -2.29 -10.60 -16.32
C ALA A 75 -1.34 -9.41 -16.43
N LEU A 76 -0.42 -9.29 -15.46
CA LEU A 76 0.64 -8.30 -15.44
C LEU A 76 1.88 -8.85 -16.15
N ALA A 77 2.50 -8.01 -16.98
CA ALA A 77 3.72 -8.34 -17.71
C ALA A 77 4.96 -7.74 -17.02
N GLY A 78 6.10 -8.40 -17.20
CA GLY A 78 7.39 -7.98 -16.66
C GLY A 78 7.99 -8.99 -15.68
N LYS A 79 9.07 -8.60 -15.02
CA LYS A 79 9.68 -9.35 -13.91
C LYS A 79 8.98 -8.99 -12.59
N ASP A 80 9.27 -9.73 -11.52
CA ASP A 80 8.68 -9.49 -10.20
C ASP A 80 8.73 -8.03 -9.74
N PRO A 81 9.84 -7.27 -9.89
CA PRO A 81 9.88 -5.85 -9.52
C PRO A 81 8.91 -4.99 -10.32
N ASP A 82 8.75 -5.27 -11.62
CA ASP A 82 7.82 -4.55 -12.49
C ASP A 82 6.37 -4.82 -12.10
N ILE A 83 6.07 -6.07 -11.71
CA ILE A 83 4.76 -6.48 -11.20
C ILE A 83 4.48 -5.77 -9.88
N ILE A 84 5.43 -5.76 -8.95
CA ILE A 84 5.28 -5.10 -7.64
C ILE A 84 5.04 -3.60 -7.82
N HIS A 85 5.78 -2.92 -8.71
CA HIS A 85 5.54 -1.52 -9.02
C HIS A 85 4.13 -1.26 -9.55
N GLN A 86 3.64 -2.12 -10.45
CA GLN A 86 2.27 -2.03 -10.97
C GLN A 86 1.23 -2.27 -9.86
N LEU A 87 1.46 -3.23 -8.96
CA LEU A 87 0.58 -3.53 -7.82
C LEU A 87 0.60 -2.40 -6.77
N ALA A 88 1.73 -1.74 -6.55
CA ALA A 88 1.86 -0.63 -5.62
C ALA A 88 1.00 0.59 -6.01
N MET A 89 0.64 0.71 -7.30
CA MET A 89 -0.29 1.72 -7.81
C MET A 89 -1.76 1.34 -7.69
N LYS A 90 -2.07 0.10 -7.27
CA LYS A 90 -3.43 -0.41 -7.09
C LYS A 90 -3.82 -0.47 -5.61
N TYR A 91 -5.13 -0.51 -5.37
CA TYR A 91 -5.65 -0.83 -4.04
C TYR A 91 -5.69 -2.36 -3.86
N PRO A 92 -5.26 -2.88 -2.70
CA PRO A 92 -5.38 -4.29 -2.42
C PRO A 92 -6.83 -4.60 -2.06
N VAL A 93 -7.32 -5.75 -2.48
CA VAL A 93 -8.65 -6.22 -2.12
C VAL A 93 -8.70 -6.55 -0.62
N ILE A 94 -7.62 -7.15 -0.10
CA ILE A 94 -7.45 -7.49 1.32
C ILE A 94 -6.02 -7.16 1.73
N GLU A 95 -5.87 -6.49 2.86
CA GLU A 95 -4.61 -6.34 3.59
C GLU A 95 -4.76 -6.94 4.99
N GLY A 96 -3.79 -7.73 5.43
CA GLY A 96 -3.86 -8.35 6.74
C GLY A 96 -2.66 -9.22 7.07
N THR A 97 -2.73 -9.94 8.19
CA THR A 97 -1.64 -10.83 8.65
C THR A 97 -1.99 -12.31 8.49
N GLY A 98 -3.04 -12.60 7.70
CA GLY A 98 -3.60 -13.92 7.48
C GLY A 98 -3.38 -14.44 6.06
N THR A 99 -4.03 -15.56 5.74
CA THR A 99 -3.89 -16.24 4.44
C THR A 99 -5.24 -16.37 3.73
N ILE A 100 -5.20 -16.30 2.40
CA ILE A 100 -6.28 -16.82 1.57
C ILE A 100 -6.23 -18.37 1.62
N ASN A 101 -7.38 -18.98 1.90
CA ASN A 101 -7.58 -20.44 1.89
C ASN A 101 -8.05 -20.91 0.51
N SER A 102 -8.92 -20.15 -0.14
CA SER A 102 -9.38 -20.40 -1.50
C SER A 102 -9.78 -19.10 -2.19
N ALA A 103 -9.61 -19.07 -3.51
CA ALA A 103 -10.12 -18.00 -4.35
C ALA A 103 -10.66 -18.60 -5.65
N SER A 104 -11.84 -18.15 -6.08
CA SER A 104 -12.46 -18.58 -7.33
C SER A 104 -13.25 -17.43 -7.96
N ILE A 105 -13.48 -17.53 -9.26
CA ILE A 105 -14.43 -16.68 -9.96
C ILE A 105 -15.73 -17.48 -10.18
N ASP A 106 -16.87 -16.83 -10.04
CA ASP A 106 -18.15 -17.44 -10.40
C ASP A 106 -18.51 -17.19 -11.88
N THR A 107 -19.68 -17.67 -12.32
CA THR A 107 -20.17 -17.44 -13.68
C THR A 107 -20.65 -16.01 -13.94
N SER A 108 -20.86 -15.22 -12.89
CA SER A 108 -21.25 -13.81 -12.96
C SER A 108 -20.03 -12.87 -13.08
N GLY A 109 -18.82 -13.39 -12.83
CA GLY A 109 -17.57 -12.63 -12.80
C GLY A 109 -17.18 -12.15 -11.41
N GLU A 110 -17.95 -12.47 -10.37
CA GLU A 110 -17.62 -12.14 -8.98
C GLU A 110 -16.51 -13.05 -8.46
N VAL A 111 -15.53 -12.43 -7.81
CA VAL A 111 -14.39 -13.13 -7.22
C VAL A 111 -14.69 -13.45 -5.76
N ASN A 112 -14.82 -14.74 -5.46
CA ASN A 112 -15.05 -15.26 -4.13
C ASN A 112 -13.72 -15.60 -3.48
N ILE A 113 -13.44 -15.00 -2.31
CA ILE A 113 -12.19 -15.20 -1.56
C ILE A 113 -12.52 -15.68 -0.15
N ALA A 114 -11.99 -16.83 0.25
CA ALA A 114 -12.01 -17.29 1.63
C ALA A 114 -10.69 -16.88 2.30
N TYR A 115 -10.77 -16.02 3.32
CA TYR A 115 -9.62 -15.50 4.05
C TYR A 115 -9.69 -15.88 5.53
N SER A 116 -8.55 -16.29 6.10
CA SER A 116 -8.41 -16.58 7.52
C SER A 116 -7.31 -15.74 8.15
N GLY A 117 -7.63 -15.06 9.24
CA GLY A 117 -6.69 -14.28 10.05
C GLY A 117 -7.16 -12.84 10.27
N LYS A 118 -6.26 -12.00 10.78
CA LYS A 118 -6.55 -10.60 11.03
C LYS A 118 -6.65 -9.84 9.70
N VAL A 119 -7.75 -9.11 9.51
CA VAL A 119 -7.91 -8.14 8.43
C VAL A 119 -7.51 -6.76 8.97
N ILE A 120 -6.68 -6.04 8.22
CA ILE A 120 -6.27 -4.65 8.48
C ILE A 120 -7.10 -3.70 7.64
N SER A 121 -7.21 -3.97 6.33
CA SER A 121 -8.00 -3.17 5.40
C SER A 121 -8.62 -4.06 4.33
N ILE A 122 -9.71 -3.56 3.75
CA ILE A 122 -10.44 -4.23 2.68
C ILE A 122 -10.91 -3.19 1.66
N GLU A 123 -10.97 -3.56 0.38
CA GLU A 123 -11.40 -2.65 -0.67
C GLU A 123 -12.88 -2.22 -0.49
N ASN A 124 -13.19 -0.98 -0.86
CA ASN A 124 -14.50 -0.39 -0.62
C ASN A 124 -15.63 -0.96 -1.50
N ASN A 125 -15.29 -1.56 -2.65
CA ASN A 125 -16.27 -1.99 -3.66
C ASN A 125 -16.66 -3.48 -3.54
N ILE A 126 -16.80 -3.99 -2.31
CA ILE A 126 -17.14 -5.39 -2.08
C ILE A 126 -18.65 -5.60 -2.13
N SER A 127 -19.10 -6.52 -2.99
CA SER A 127 -20.51 -6.90 -3.12
C SER A 127 -21.06 -7.58 -1.87
N SER A 128 -20.29 -8.52 -1.28
CA SER A 128 -20.68 -9.26 -0.08
C SER A 128 -19.47 -9.60 0.79
N LEU A 129 -19.56 -9.31 2.10
CA LEU A 129 -18.58 -9.71 3.11
C LEU A 129 -19.22 -10.72 4.08
N ARG A 130 -18.60 -11.89 4.23
CA ARG A 130 -19.04 -12.93 5.18
C ARG A 130 -17.87 -13.34 6.07
N PHE A 131 -18.08 -13.39 7.39
CA PHE A 131 -17.10 -13.86 8.35
C PHE A 131 -17.74 -14.80 9.38
N SER A 132 -16.95 -15.76 9.86
CA SER A 132 -17.32 -16.69 10.92
C SER A 132 -16.25 -16.65 12.00
N VAL A 133 -16.66 -16.47 13.25
CA VAL A 133 -15.75 -16.41 14.41
C VAL A 133 -16.11 -17.53 15.37
N LYS A 134 -15.08 -18.22 15.89
CA LYS A 134 -15.26 -19.15 17.00
C LYS A 134 -15.28 -18.34 18.31
N PRO A 135 -16.21 -18.60 19.23
CA PRO A 135 -16.24 -17.93 20.53
C PRO A 135 -14.97 -18.19 21.35
#